data_AF-A0A7C5WU79-F1
#
_entry.id   AF-A0A7C5WU79-F1
#
_cell.length_a   1.000
_cell.length_b   1.000
_cell.length_c   1.000
_cell.angle_alpha   90.00
_cell.angle_beta   90.00
_cell.angle_gamma   90.00
#
_symmetry.space_group_name_H-M   'P 1'
#
loop_
_entity.id
_entity.type
_entity.pdbx_description
1 polymer ?
#
loop_
_entity_poly.entity_id
_entity_poly.type
_entity_poly.pdbx_seq_one_letter_code
_entity_poly.pdbx_strand_id
1 'polypeptide(L)'
;LAPACTRYVGTDFSAVAQQQVRTMLAGRDTHQHVELWQRMADDFSDIGQGDFDTVIINSVTQYLPGMDYLASVIEGAVNAIRPGGRLMLGDIRSLPLLKAYHTSVQCSLSPADASVRELLRNIQQHVEEENELVIEPAFFHALKQKNPRISHVEVLLKHGKYHNELSGYRYDVILHIEAQAQPLDGQWLEWTAAALDESKLRALLAEKGRQWLGVNAIPNARVATDVAMLEQLEGETSAKTVAELAQILEPVTQSAIDPEDLRKIAQETGYQLELSYNGSGANGRMDALWRRCSREDCDGAVFWPQQETVPERPWHAYGTNPLKGKLAHELIPVLKHGIEDDLPEYMLPSVFVILDAMPLNPNGKVDRKALPVPGDVRASLGTEYTAPRSATEQALTEIWAEVLKLERVGIHDNFFDLGGHSLMATQVVSRVQERLNADMPLSEMFGYPTVAELAPVIDALLAADDNDNGGDIAIVNRDEPLPLSFAQERLWFLDQMEQGNPAYIIPLALRLRGELRLDALQQSLNTILQRHEALRTRFVNHRSGPVQLIDDKAVFELAQTDLSMLDENKREQAMMEQLLAEA
;
A
#
# COMPACT_ATOMS: atom_id res chain seq x y z
N LEU A 1 32.60 -25.57 -17.42
CA LEU A 1 32.45 -24.74 -16.21
C LEU A 1 33.84 -24.47 -15.65
N ALA A 2 34.28 -23.21 -15.73
CA ALA A 2 35.51 -22.69 -15.10
C ALA A 2 36.75 -23.62 -15.13
N PRO A 3 37.30 -23.95 -16.32
CA PRO A 3 38.39 -24.92 -16.45
C PRO A 3 39.73 -24.46 -15.85
N ALA A 4 39.85 -23.17 -15.50
CA ALA A 4 41.05 -22.59 -14.90
C ALA A 4 41.00 -22.55 -13.36
N CYS A 5 39.89 -22.98 -12.74
CA CYS A 5 39.76 -23.03 -11.28
C CYS A 5 40.41 -24.30 -10.72
N THR A 6 41.08 -24.20 -9.58
CA THR A 6 41.59 -25.36 -8.83
C THR A 6 40.48 -26.16 -8.17
N ARG A 7 39.41 -25.48 -7.74
CA ARG A 7 38.19 -26.03 -7.15
C ARG A 7 37.02 -25.13 -7.53
N TYR A 8 35.86 -25.71 -7.86
CA TYR A 8 34.64 -24.96 -8.15
C TYR A 8 33.45 -25.62 -7.45
N VAL A 9 32.79 -24.90 -6.55
CA VAL A 9 31.60 -25.40 -5.84
C VAL A 9 30.36 -24.64 -6.34
N GLY A 10 29.35 -25.37 -6.79
CA GLY A 10 28.04 -24.84 -7.16
C GLY A 10 26.95 -25.32 -6.22
N THR A 11 26.29 -24.39 -5.54
CA THR A 11 25.13 -24.67 -4.68
C THR A 11 23.82 -24.31 -5.39
N ASP A 12 22.78 -25.13 -5.19
CA ASP A 12 21.42 -24.85 -5.66
C ASP A 12 20.43 -25.65 -4.81
N PHE A 13 19.27 -25.09 -4.44
CA PHE A 13 18.28 -25.81 -3.65
C PHE A 13 17.52 -26.88 -4.47
N SER A 14 17.47 -26.72 -5.79
CA SER A 14 16.77 -27.58 -6.73
C SER A 14 17.57 -28.82 -7.08
N ALA A 15 17.08 -29.98 -6.62
CA ALA A 15 17.61 -31.28 -7.01
C ALA A 15 17.59 -31.49 -8.54
N VAL A 16 16.58 -30.93 -9.22
CA VAL A 16 16.41 -31.07 -10.68
C VAL A 16 17.50 -30.31 -11.43
N ALA A 17 17.76 -29.05 -11.06
CA ALA A 17 18.82 -28.25 -11.66
C ALA A 17 20.20 -28.92 -11.46
N GLN A 18 20.46 -29.39 -10.24
CA GLN A 18 21.67 -30.13 -9.90
C GLN A 18 21.85 -31.38 -10.78
N GLN A 19 20.79 -32.17 -10.97
CA GLN A 19 20.85 -33.37 -11.80
C GLN A 19 21.07 -33.06 -13.29
N GLN A 20 20.50 -31.97 -13.80
CA GLN A 20 20.74 -31.51 -15.17
C GLN A 20 22.21 -31.15 -15.38
N VAL A 21 22.81 -30.37 -14.47
CA VAL A 21 24.23 -30.00 -14.57
C VAL A 21 25.12 -31.23 -14.46
N ARG A 22 24.84 -32.17 -13.53
CA ARG A 22 25.57 -33.46 -13.44
C ARG A 22 25.53 -34.23 -14.75
N THR A 23 24.37 -34.27 -15.40
CA THR A 23 24.20 -34.95 -16.69
C THR A 23 25.01 -34.26 -17.79
N MET A 24 25.08 -32.93 -17.80
CA MET A 24 25.91 -32.17 -18.75
C MET A 24 27.43 -32.37 -18.52
N LEU A 25 27.83 -32.60 -17.27
CA LEU A 25 29.22 -32.87 -16.88
C LEU A 25 29.64 -34.33 -17.11
N ALA A 26 28.68 -35.26 -17.18
CA ALA A 26 28.96 -36.68 -17.37
C ALA A 26 29.81 -36.94 -18.63
N GLY A 27 30.91 -37.68 -18.48
CA GLY A 27 31.82 -38.01 -19.58
C GLY A 27 32.82 -36.91 -19.96
N ARG A 28 32.93 -35.83 -19.17
CA ARG A 28 33.94 -34.76 -19.40
C ARG A 28 35.01 -34.78 -18.31
N ASP A 29 36.19 -35.31 -18.63
CA ASP A 29 37.33 -35.38 -17.69
C ASP A 29 37.87 -33.99 -17.27
N THR A 30 37.61 -32.95 -18.06
CA THR A 30 38.08 -31.57 -17.82
C THR A 30 37.36 -30.83 -16.68
N HIS A 31 36.45 -31.49 -15.95
CA HIS A 31 35.59 -30.87 -14.93
C HIS A 31 35.56 -31.62 -13.60
N GLN A 32 36.56 -32.47 -13.31
CA GLN A 32 36.62 -33.24 -12.06
C GLN A 32 36.76 -32.35 -10.80
N HIS A 33 37.16 -31.09 -10.96
CA HIS A 33 37.26 -30.08 -9.89
C HIS A 33 35.92 -29.42 -9.53
N VAL A 34 34.83 -29.78 -10.21
CA VAL A 34 33.49 -29.21 -10.00
C VAL A 34 32.72 -30.05 -8.98
N GLU A 35 32.36 -29.43 -7.86
CA GLU A 35 31.50 -29.98 -6.83
C GLU A 35 30.12 -29.32 -6.90
N LEU A 36 29.08 -30.11 -6.68
CA LEU A 36 27.70 -29.72 -6.84
C LEU A 36 26.94 -30.11 -5.58
N TRP A 37 26.40 -29.13 -4.85
CA TRP A 37 25.76 -29.35 -3.54
C TRP A 37 24.32 -28.87 -3.55
N GLN A 38 23.40 -29.74 -3.13
CA GLN A 38 22.00 -29.36 -2.99
C GLN A 38 21.76 -28.75 -1.60
N ARG A 39 21.56 -27.43 -1.54
CA ARG A 39 21.31 -26.69 -0.28
C ARG A 39 20.79 -25.29 -0.55
N MET A 40 20.29 -24.66 0.51
CA MET A 40 19.85 -23.26 0.48
C MET A 40 21.05 -22.29 0.42
N ALA A 41 20.79 -21.06 0.00
CA ALA A 41 21.83 -20.05 -0.18
C ALA A 41 22.46 -19.56 1.14
N ASP A 42 21.76 -19.71 2.27
CA ASP A 42 22.20 -19.37 3.62
C ASP A 42 22.95 -20.53 4.32
N ASP A 43 22.99 -21.72 3.71
CA ASP A 43 23.64 -22.90 4.28
C ASP A 43 25.13 -22.97 3.89
N PHE A 44 25.96 -22.40 4.77
CA PHE A 44 27.43 -22.46 4.68
C PHE A 44 28.03 -23.61 5.50
N SER A 45 27.22 -24.60 5.91
CA SER A 45 27.74 -25.80 6.58
C SER A 45 28.81 -26.47 5.71
N ASP A 46 29.88 -26.99 6.31
CA ASP A 46 31.01 -27.61 5.60
C ASP A 46 31.86 -26.66 4.73
N ILE A 47 31.60 -25.36 4.74
CA ILE A 47 32.49 -24.35 4.15
C ILE A 47 33.32 -23.71 5.27
N GLY A 48 34.63 -23.93 5.23
CA GLY A 48 35.58 -23.34 6.16
C GLY A 48 35.79 -21.85 5.92
N GLN A 49 36.26 -21.16 6.96
CA GLN A 49 36.62 -19.75 6.85
C GLN A 49 37.81 -19.58 5.90
N GLY A 50 37.62 -18.80 4.84
CA GLY A 50 38.66 -18.56 3.84
C GLY A 50 38.94 -19.72 2.87
N ASP A 51 38.00 -20.66 2.72
CA ASP A 51 38.11 -21.77 1.77
C ASP A 51 38.15 -21.31 0.30
N PHE A 52 37.59 -20.13 0.01
CA PHE A 52 37.47 -19.59 -1.35
C PHE A 52 38.14 -18.21 -1.47
N ASP A 53 38.53 -17.86 -2.69
CA ASP A 53 39.02 -16.54 -3.05
C ASP A 53 37.97 -15.69 -3.77
N THR A 54 36.95 -16.32 -4.35
CA THR A 54 35.81 -15.65 -4.96
C THR A 54 34.52 -16.41 -4.67
N VAL A 55 33.48 -15.69 -4.25
CA VAL A 55 32.09 -16.19 -4.21
C VAL A 55 31.25 -15.37 -5.19
N ILE A 56 30.32 -16.02 -5.88
CA ILE A 56 29.47 -15.39 -6.90
C ILE A 56 28.00 -15.65 -6.56
N ILE A 57 27.22 -14.58 -6.43
CA ILE A 57 25.76 -14.60 -6.29
C ILE A 57 25.18 -13.80 -7.47
N ASN A 58 24.94 -14.46 -8.60
CA ASN A 58 24.53 -13.77 -9.84
C ASN A 58 23.11 -14.13 -10.25
N SER A 59 22.23 -13.13 -10.38
CA SER A 59 20.81 -13.29 -10.76
C SER A 59 20.02 -14.21 -9.81
N VAL A 60 20.39 -14.22 -8.52
CA VAL A 60 19.71 -15.01 -7.48
C VAL A 60 19.07 -14.12 -6.41
N THR A 61 19.64 -12.94 -6.16
CA THR A 61 19.20 -12.05 -5.07
C THR A 61 17.72 -11.68 -5.16
N GLN A 62 17.20 -11.52 -6.38
CA GLN A 62 15.80 -11.17 -6.64
C GLN A 62 14.78 -12.21 -6.14
N TYR A 63 15.20 -13.45 -5.92
CA TYR A 63 14.33 -14.55 -5.44
C TYR A 63 14.43 -14.80 -3.93
N LEU A 64 15.26 -14.01 -3.23
CA LEU A 64 15.42 -14.14 -1.79
C LEU A 64 14.21 -13.54 -1.05
N PRO A 65 13.85 -14.09 0.13
CA PRO A 65 12.61 -13.73 0.82
C PRO A 65 12.63 -12.33 1.46
N GLY A 66 13.80 -11.69 1.58
CA GLY A 66 13.92 -10.36 2.15
C GLY A 66 15.36 -9.95 2.47
N MET A 67 15.51 -8.71 2.94
CA MET A 67 16.82 -8.08 3.20
C MET A 67 17.61 -8.73 4.33
N ASP A 68 16.95 -9.19 5.40
CA ASP A 68 17.63 -9.89 6.51
C ASP A 68 18.23 -11.23 6.05
N TYR A 69 17.50 -11.98 5.22
CA TYR A 69 18.01 -13.22 4.63
C TYR A 69 19.21 -12.95 3.72
N LEU A 70 19.12 -11.93 2.85
CA LEU A 70 20.25 -11.52 2.02
C LEU A 70 21.48 -11.13 2.84
N ALA A 71 21.30 -10.38 3.93
CA ALA A 71 22.40 -10.00 4.81
C ALA A 71 23.08 -11.24 5.42
N SER A 72 22.32 -12.24 5.87
CA SER A 72 22.83 -13.52 6.37
C SER A 72 23.63 -14.29 5.31
N VAL A 73 23.11 -14.35 4.07
CA VAL A 73 23.81 -15.00 2.94
C VAL A 73 25.14 -14.29 2.64
N ILE A 74 25.14 -12.95 2.62
CA ILE A 74 26.35 -12.18 2.39
C ILE A 74 27.36 -12.39 3.52
N GLU A 75 26.92 -12.43 4.78
CA GLU A 75 27.79 -12.68 5.92
C GLU A 75 28.47 -14.06 5.84
N GLY A 76 27.70 -15.11 5.52
CA GLY A 76 28.25 -16.44 5.27
C GLY A 76 29.27 -16.46 4.11
N ALA A 77 28.95 -15.76 3.01
CA ALA A 77 29.83 -15.65 1.85
C ALA A 77 31.14 -14.89 2.18
N VAL A 78 31.08 -13.79 2.94
CA VAL A 78 32.24 -13.06 3.42
C VAL A 78 33.13 -13.94 4.31
N ASN A 79 32.53 -14.79 5.14
CA ASN A 79 33.27 -15.74 5.98
C ASN A 79 33.98 -16.82 5.17
N ALA A 80 33.34 -17.32 4.11
CA ALA A 80 33.94 -18.28 3.19
C ALA A 80 35.14 -17.72 2.39
N ILE A 81 35.28 -16.39 2.30
CA ILE A 81 36.31 -15.73 1.49
C ILE A 81 37.57 -15.41 2.32
N ARG A 82 38.74 -15.78 1.78
CA ARG A 82 40.06 -15.47 2.36
C ARG A 82 40.44 -13.99 2.18
N PRO A 83 41.34 -13.44 3.01
CA PRO A 83 41.86 -12.09 2.80
C PRO A 83 42.41 -11.88 1.39
N GLY A 84 42.07 -10.74 0.77
CA GLY A 84 42.36 -10.40 -0.61
C GLY A 84 41.38 -10.99 -1.64
N GLY A 85 40.39 -11.75 -1.22
CA GLY A 85 39.33 -12.28 -2.09
C GLY A 85 38.16 -11.32 -2.31
N ARG A 86 37.16 -11.76 -3.07
CA ARG A 86 36.00 -10.94 -3.49
C ARG A 86 34.66 -11.68 -3.48
N LEU A 87 33.60 -10.99 -3.10
CA LEU A 87 32.22 -11.43 -3.32
C LEU A 87 31.62 -10.62 -4.49
N MET A 88 31.20 -11.30 -5.54
CA MET A 88 30.49 -10.70 -6.67
C MET A 88 29.00 -10.96 -6.52
N LEU A 89 28.20 -9.91 -6.38
CA LEU A 89 26.75 -9.98 -6.52
C LEU A 89 26.37 -9.40 -7.87
N GLY A 90 25.79 -10.21 -8.74
CA GLY A 90 25.45 -9.81 -10.09
C GLY A 90 23.96 -9.66 -10.31
N ASP A 91 23.60 -8.72 -11.18
CA ASP A 91 22.27 -8.57 -11.73
C ASP A 91 21.21 -8.12 -10.72
N ILE A 92 21.61 -7.24 -9.82
CA ILE A 92 20.76 -6.71 -8.76
C ILE A 92 19.82 -5.64 -9.33
N ARG A 93 18.52 -5.77 -9.05
CA ARG A 93 17.51 -4.75 -9.42
C ARG A 93 17.64 -3.51 -8.53
N SER A 94 17.62 -2.33 -9.15
CA SER A 94 17.86 -1.05 -8.50
C SER A 94 16.61 -0.46 -7.85
N LEU A 95 16.59 -0.35 -6.52
CA LEU A 95 15.46 0.22 -5.79
C LEU A 95 15.20 1.69 -6.18
N PRO A 96 16.23 2.56 -6.28
CA PRO A 96 16.00 3.94 -6.71
C PRO A 96 15.43 4.07 -8.13
N LEU A 97 15.66 3.08 -9.00
CA LEU A 97 15.17 3.09 -10.37
C LEU A 97 13.90 2.24 -10.57
N LEU A 98 13.34 1.65 -9.50
CA LEU A 98 12.18 0.77 -9.61
C LEU A 98 10.97 1.49 -10.20
N LYS A 99 10.63 2.67 -9.67
CA LYS A 99 9.53 3.46 -10.21
C LYS A 99 9.79 3.89 -11.66
N ALA A 100 11.01 4.32 -11.99
CA ALA A 100 11.37 4.70 -13.35
C ALA A 100 11.24 3.52 -14.33
N TYR A 101 11.62 2.31 -13.89
CA TYR A 101 11.40 1.08 -14.65
C TYR A 101 9.92 0.86 -14.97
N HIS A 102 9.05 0.92 -13.95
CA HIS A 102 7.61 0.77 -14.17
C HIS A 102 7.02 1.90 -15.01
N THR A 103 7.52 3.14 -14.87
CA THR A 103 7.17 4.25 -15.78
C THR A 103 7.50 3.88 -17.23
N SER A 104 8.70 3.38 -17.51
CA SER A 104 9.12 2.97 -18.85
C SER A 104 8.19 1.92 -19.45
N VAL A 105 7.91 0.85 -18.68
CA VAL A 105 7.04 -0.25 -19.11
C VAL A 105 5.61 0.22 -19.34
N GLN A 106 5.01 0.92 -18.38
CA GLN A 106 3.61 1.33 -18.47
C GLN A 106 3.41 2.36 -19.58
N CYS A 107 4.33 3.30 -19.77
CA CYS A 107 4.29 4.22 -20.90
C CYS A 107 4.34 3.52 -22.25
N SER A 108 5.15 2.46 -22.37
CA SER A 108 5.21 1.67 -23.60
C SER A 108 3.95 0.84 -23.85
N LEU A 109 3.21 0.47 -22.79
CA LEU A 109 1.97 -0.31 -22.88
C LEU A 109 0.72 0.57 -23.03
N SER A 110 0.78 1.82 -22.57
CA SER A 110 -0.32 2.77 -22.64
C SER A 110 -0.53 3.33 -24.05
N PRO A 111 -1.78 3.41 -24.52
CA PRO A 111 -2.12 4.19 -25.71
C PRO A 111 -1.67 5.65 -25.59
N ALA A 112 -1.37 6.28 -26.73
CA ALA A 112 -0.89 7.67 -26.77
C ALA A 112 -1.90 8.68 -26.18
N ASP A 113 -3.20 8.37 -26.27
CA ASP A 113 -4.31 9.15 -25.75
C ASP A 113 -4.72 8.77 -24.31
N ALA A 114 -4.08 7.76 -23.71
CA ALA A 114 -4.32 7.39 -22.31
C ALA A 114 -4.02 8.58 -21.39
N SER A 115 -4.82 8.69 -20.33
CA SER A 115 -4.65 9.80 -19.39
C SER A 115 -3.42 9.61 -18.52
N VAL A 116 -2.75 10.72 -18.17
CA VAL A 116 -1.61 10.71 -17.23
C VAL A 116 -2.00 10.14 -15.86
N ARG A 117 -3.27 10.33 -15.45
CA ARG A 117 -3.79 9.74 -14.20
C ARG A 117 -3.87 8.22 -14.25
N GLU A 118 -4.36 7.66 -15.35
CA GLU A 118 -4.41 6.21 -15.54
C GLU A 118 -3.00 5.61 -15.59
N LEU A 119 -2.07 6.28 -16.27
CA LEU A 119 -0.67 5.88 -16.31
C LEU A 119 -0.05 5.87 -14.89
N LEU A 120 -0.21 6.95 -14.13
CA LEU A 120 0.27 7.04 -12.73
C LEU A 120 -0.27 5.91 -11.86
N ARG A 121 -1.57 5.64 -11.95
CA ARG A 121 -2.22 4.55 -11.22
C ARG A 121 -1.62 3.20 -11.58
N ASN A 122 -1.43 2.93 -12.87
CA ASN A 122 -0.85 1.66 -13.33
C ASN A 122 0.60 1.50 -12.85
N ILE A 123 1.40 2.58 -12.85
CA ILE A 123 2.76 2.58 -12.32
C ILE A 123 2.76 2.23 -10.83
N GLN A 124 1.92 2.91 -10.03
CA GLN A 124 1.80 2.67 -8.59
C GLN A 124 1.41 1.22 -8.30
N GLN A 125 0.39 0.70 -8.98
CA GLN A 125 -0.06 -0.67 -8.83
C GLN A 125 1.08 -1.69 -9.08
N HIS A 126 1.82 -1.55 -10.19
CA HIS A 126 2.87 -2.52 -10.51
C HIS A 126 4.10 -2.41 -9.61
N VAL A 127 4.39 -1.22 -9.06
CA VAL A 127 5.44 -1.05 -8.04
C VAL A 127 5.06 -1.76 -6.75
N GLU A 128 3.77 -1.74 -6.38
CA GLU A 128 3.26 -2.39 -5.17
C GLU A 128 3.18 -3.92 -5.32
N GLU A 129 2.90 -4.41 -6.52
CA GLU A 129 2.88 -5.82 -6.88
C GLU A 129 4.28 -6.42 -7.15
N GLU A 130 5.35 -5.67 -6.86
CA GLU A 130 6.72 -6.13 -7.07
C GLU A 130 7.05 -7.33 -6.17
N ASN A 131 7.17 -8.50 -6.79
CA ASN A 131 7.37 -9.78 -6.14
C ASN A 131 8.84 -10.23 -6.12
N GLU A 132 9.76 -9.39 -6.61
CA GLU A 132 11.18 -9.63 -6.54
C GLU A 132 11.87 -8.72 -5.51
N LEU A 133 12.99 -9.20 -4.98
CA LEU A 133 13.82 -8.39 -4.09
C LEU A 133 14.57 -7.33 -4.89
N VAL A 134 14.24 -6.07 -4.64
CA VAL A 134 14.86 -4.90 -5.26
C VAL A 134 15.66 -4.15 -4.20
N ILE A 135 16.92 -3.78 -4.50
CA ILE A 135 17.91 -3.41 -3.48
C ILE A 135 18.50 -2.02 -3.77
N GLU A 136 18.58 -1.18 -2.74
CA GLU A 136 19.27 0.10 -2.76
C GLU A 136 20.79 -0.09 -2.66
N PRO A 137 21.60 0.55 -3.53
CA PRO A 137 23.07 0.45 -3.47
C PRO A 137 23.67 0.79 -2.09
N ALA A 138 23.04 1.72 -1.35
CA ALA A 138 23.47 2.12 0.00
C ALA A 138 23.51 0.95 1.00
N PHE A 139 22.79 -0.14 0.74
CA PHE A 139 22.84 -1.38 1.52
C PHE A 139 24.26 -1.92 1.66
N PHE A 140 25.01 -1.94 0.56
CA PHE A 140 26.35 -2.54 0.53
C PHE A 140 27.37 -1.69 1.29
N HIS A 141 27.20 -0.36 1.30
CA HIS A 141 27.98 0.53 2.15
C HIS A 141 27.62 0.35 3.63
N ALA A 142 26.35 0.12 3.96
CA ALA A 142 25.93 -0.20 5.33
C ALA A 142 26.50 -1.54 5.82
N LEU A 143 26.60 -2.55 4.93
CA LEU A 143 27.28 -3.80 5.22
C LEU A 143 28.76 -3.59 5.54
N LYS A 144 29.48 -2.78 4.74
CA LYS A 144 30.88 -2.39 5.01
C LYS A 144 31.04 -1.76 6.40
N GLN A 145 30.13 -0.88 6.80
CA GLN A 145 30.19 -0.25 8.12
C GLN A 145 30.04 -1.23 9.27
N LYS A 146 29.15 -2.23 9.13
CA LYS A 146 28.88 -3.21 10.18
C LYS A 146 29.88 -4.38 10.19
N ASN A 147 30.52 -4.67 9.06
CA ASN A 147 31.51 -5.75 8.93
C ASN A 147 32.87 -5.22 8.44
N PRO A 148 33.84 -5.00 9.34
CA PRO A 148 35.16 -4.46 9.01
C PRO A 148 36.00 -5.32 8.05
N ARG A 149 35.63 -6.59 7.82
CA ARG A 149 36.33 -7.43 6.83
C ARG A 149 36.05 -6.97 5.40
N ILE A 150 34.91 -6.33 5.16
CA ILE A 150 34.61 -5.73 3.86
C ILE A 150 35.40 -4.41 3.79
N SER A 151 36.53 -4.43 3.08
CA SER A 151 37.39 -3.26 2.97
C SER A 151 36.89 -2.29 1.90
N HIS A 152 36.21 -2.78 0.86
CA HIS A 152 35.75 -1.97 -0.25
C HIS A 152 34.45 -2.48 -0.89
N VAL A 153 33.70 -1.56 -1.48
CA VAL A 153 32.43 -1.79 -2.18
C VAL A 153 32.48 -1.09 -3.52
N GLU A 154 32.31 -1.84 -4.61
CA GLU A 154 32.10 -1.30 -5.94
C GLU A 154 30.65 -1.56 -6.36
N VAL A 155 29.96 -0.51 -6.85
CA VAL A 155 28.60 -0.62 -7.40
C VAL A 155 28.70 -0.28 -8.88
N LEU A 156 28.59 -1.28 -9.74
CA LEU A 156 28.97 -1.21 -11.16
C LEU A 156 27.76 -1.18 -12.08
N LEU A 157 27.83 -0.35 -13.12
CA LEU A 157 26.85 -0.37 -14.21
C LEU A 157 27.05 -1.61 -15.09
N LYS A 158 25.94 -2.17 -15.58
CA LYS A 158 25.99 -3.23 -16.60
C LYS A 158 26.65 -2.75 -17.88
N HIS A 159 27.48 -3.59 -18.47
CA HIS A 159 28.10 -3.33 -19.78
C HIS A 159 27.15 -3.73 -20.91
N GLY A 160 27.12 -2.97 -22.01
CA GLY A 160 26.41 -3.37 -23.22
C GLY A 160 25.80 -2.21 -24.00
N LYS A 161 25.64 -2.42 -25.31
CA LYS A 161 24.98 -1.46 -26.22
C LYS A 161 23.46 -1.63 -26.32
N TYR A 162 22.94 -2.71 -25.75
CA TYR A 162 21.50 -2.95 -25.73
C TYR A 162 20.88 -2.04 -24.67
N HIS A 163 19.77 -1.39 -25.00
CA HIS A 163 18.96 -0.61 -24.08
C HIS A 163 17.74 -1.46 -23.70
N ASN A 164 17.86 -2.15 -22.58
CA ASN A 164 16.83 -3.01 -22.01
C ASN A 164 16.85 -2.96 -20.48
N GLU A 165 15.90 -3.65 -19.87
CA GLU A 165 15.74 -3.77 -18.42
C GLU A 165 17.05 -4.10 -17.69
N LEU A 166 17.75 -5.16 -18.13
CA LEU A 166 19.02 -5.60 -17.54
C LEU A 166 20.09 -4.50 -17.59
N SER A 167 20.23 -3.82 -18.73
CA SER A 167 21.30 -2.82 -18.95
C SER A 167 21.08 -1.45 -18.28
N GLY A 168 19.81 -1.10 -18.02
CA GLY A 168 19.40 0.21 -17.53
C GLY A 168 19.03 0.25 -16.05
N TYR A 169 18.42 -0.83 -15.56
CA TYR A 169 17.76 -0.86 -14.25
C TYR A 169 18.38 -1.85 -13.27
N ARG A 170 19.47 -2.52 -13.67
CA ARG A 170 20.23 -3.43 -12.83
C ARG A 170 21.69 -3.01 -12.71
N TYR A 171 22.32 -3.45 -11.65
CA TYR A 171 23.72 -3.19 -11.35
C TYR A 171 24.40 -4.43 -10.78
N ASP A 172 25.73 -4.42 -10.80
CA ASP A 172 26.57 -5.43 -10.17
C ASP A 172 27.26 -4.83 -8.95
N VAL A 173 27.63 -5.67 -8.00
CA VAL A 173 28.36 -5.26 -6.80
C VAL A 173 29.55 -6.17 -6.56
N ILE A 174 30.69 -5.58 -6.25
CA ILE A 174 31.87 -6.30 -5.78
C ILE A 174 32.19 -5.85 -4.36
N LEU A 175 32.19 -6.80 -3.42
CA LEU A 175 32.70 -6.58 -2.06
C LEU A 175 34.11 -7.17 -1.97
N HIS A 176 35.09 -6.34 -1.63
CA HIS A 176 36.48 -6.79 -1.44
C HIS A 176 36.74 -7.09 0.02
N ILE A 177 37.36 -8.24 0.29
CA ILE A 177 37.54 -8.76 1.65
C ILE A 177 38.99 -8.55 2.07
N GLU A 178 39.22 -7.66 3.04
CA GLU A 178 40.54 -7.31 3.58
C GLU A 178 41.58 -6.98 2.49
N ALA A 179 41.12 -6.44 1.36
CA ALA A 179 41.98 -6.02 0.26
C ALA A 179 42.66 -4.69 0.60
N GLN A 180 43.93 -4.55 0.20
CA GLN A 180 44.65 -3.30 0.33
C GLN A 180 44.15 -2.26 -0.66
N ALA A 181 44.02 -1.03 -0.16
CA ALA A 181 43.39 0.07 -0.82
C ALA A 181 44.30 1.29 -0.89
N GLN A 182 44.39 1.94 -2.05
CA GLN A 182 45.00 3.27 -2.16
C GLN A 182 43.90 4.29 -2.50
N PRO A 183 43.60 5.24 -1.60
CA PRO A 183 42.65 6.31 -1.91
C PRO A 183 43.17 7.18 -3.05
N LEU A 184 42.27 7.59 -3.94
CA LEU A 184 42.59 8.54 -5.00
C LEU A 184 42.40 9.97 -4.48
N ASP A 185 43.50 10.61 -4.09
CA ASP A 185 43.53 12.02 -3.68
C ASP A 185 43.46 12.95 -4.90
N GLY A 186 42.39 13.73 -5.04
CA GLY A 186 42.25 14.68 -6.15
C GLY A 186 40.84 15.22 -6.40
N GLN A 187 40.71 16.01 -7.46
CA GLN A 187 39.54 16.85 -7.73
C GLN A 187 38.44 16.07 -8.48
N TRP A 188 37.30 15.91 -7.83
CA TRP A 188 36.05 15.45 -8.45
C TRP A 188 35.31 16.65 -9.03
N LEU A 189 34.81 16.50 -10.26
CA LEU A 189 33.93 17.47 -10.90
C LEU A 189 32.49 16.97 -10.85
N GLU A 190 31.53 17.84 -10.64
CA GLU A 190 30.11 17.50 -10.85
C GLU A 190 29.73 17.90 -12.28
N TRP A 191 29.10 16.98 -13.02
CA TRP A 191 28.83 17.12 -14.45
C TRP A 191 28.12 18.43 -14.80
N THR A 192 27.03 18.75 -14.10
CA THR A 192 26.20 19.92 -14.39
C THR A 192 26.88 21.22 -13.95
N ALA A 193 27.48 21.27 -12.75
CA ALA A 193 28.14 22.44 -12.19
C ALA A 193 29.40 22.84 -12.97
N ALA A 194 30.12 21.86 -13.51
CA ALA A 194 31.26 22.10 -14.40
C ALA A 194 30.83 22.35 -15.87
N ALA A 195 29.52 22.33 -16.15
CA ALA A 195 28.92 22.48 -17.48
C ALA A 195 29.59 21.55 -18.51
N LEU A 196 29.82 20.29 -18.14
CA LEU A 196 30.51 19.32 -18.97
C LEU A 196 29.62 18.83 -20.13
N ASP A 197 30.29 18.48 -21.21
CA ASP A 197 29.75 17.80 -22.39
C ASP A 197 30.87 16.88 -22.94
N GLU A 198 30.58 16.08 -23.96
CA GLU A 198 31.58 15.18 -24.56
C GLU A 198 32.86 15.90 -25.03
N SER A 199 32.71 17.10 -25.60
CA SER A 199 33.82 17.87 -26.15
C SER A 199 34.74 18.40 -25.05
N LYS A 200 34.16 18.96 -23.99
CA LYS A 200 34.89 19.44 -22.81
C LYS A 200 35.52 18.28 -22.05
N LEU A 201 34.83 17.15 -21.91
CA LEU A 201 35.38 15.95 -21.29
C LEU A 201 36.62 15.46 -22.05
N ARG A 202 36.55 15.38 -23.39
CA ARG A 202 37.70 15.04 -24.25
C ARG A 202 38.85 16.02 -24.05
N ALA A 203 38.57 17.32 -23.98
CA ALA A 203 39.58 18.35 -23.75
C ALA A 203 40.28 18.20 -22.39
N LEU A 204 39.52 17.90 -21.33
CA LEU A 204 40.06 17.65 -19.99
C LEU A 204 40.93 16.39 -19.92
N LEU A 205 40.53 15.31 -20.58
CA LEU A 205 41.30 14.05 -20.63
C LEU A 205 42.58 14.18 -21.48
N ALA A 206 42.56 15.05 -22.49
CA ALA A 206 43.71 15.35 -23.35
C ALA A 206 44.78 16.24 -22.66
N GLU A 207 44.48 16.83 -21.50
CA GLU A 207 45.42 17.66 -20.75
C GLU A 207 46.68 16.86 -20.35
N LYS A 208 47.86 17.40 -20.67
CA LYS A 208 49.13 16.71 -20.41
C LYS A 208 49.39 16.59 -18.90
N GLY A 209 49.77 15.39 -18.47
CA GLY A 209 50.22 15.12 -17.11
C GLY A 209 49.12 14.65 -16.14
N ARG A 210 47.84 14.72 -16.53
CA ARG A 210 46.71 14.22 -15.75
C ARG A 210 46.76 12.68 -15.65
N GLN A 211 46.82 12.16 -14.41
CA GLN A 211 46.83 10.71 -14.15
C GLN A 211 45.43 10.13 -14.03
N TRP A 212 44.48 10.91 -13.50
CA TRP A 212 43.08 10.50 -13.40
C TRP A 212 42.13 11.71 -13.42
N LEU A 213 40.85 11.45 -13.68
CA LEU A 213 39.74 12.39 -13.63
C LEU A 213 38.50 11.69 -13.08
N GLY A 214 37.95 12.20 -11.97
CA GLY A 214 36.67 11.75 -11.42
C GLY A 214 35.57 12.74 -11.76
N VAL A 215 34.43 12.24 -12.24
CA VAL A 215 33.25 13.04 -12.54
C VAL A 215 32.01 12.40 -11.95
N ASN A 216 31.25 13.18 -11.20
CA ASN A 216 30.02 12.76 -10.56
C ASN A 216 28.77 13.18 -11.32
N ALA A 217 27.68 12.48 -11.01
CA ALA A 217 26.32 12.87 -11.34
C ALA A 217 26.08 13.09 -12.84
N ILE A 218 26.73 12.28 -13.68
CA ILE A 218 26.56 12.26 -15.13
C ILE A 218 25.16 11.69 -15.45
N PRO A 219 24.29 12.39 -16.19
CA PRO A 219 22.99 11.84 -16.58
C PRO A 219 23.16 10.62 -17.49
N ASN A 220 22.62 9.46 -17.08
CA ASN A 220 22.74 8.22 -17.81
C ASN A 220 21.66 8.13 -18.91
N ALA A 221 22.06 8.20 -20.17
CA ALA A 221 21.13 8.18 -21.31
C ALA A 221 20.23 6.94 -21.35
N ARG A 222 20.63 5.82 -20.73
CA ARG A 222 19.82 4.59 -20.70
C ARG A 222 18.52 4.72 -19.91
N VAL A 223 18.46 5.63 -18.93
CA VAL A 223 17.31 5.79 -18.02
C VAL A 223 16.86 7.24 -17.87
N ALA A 224 17.59 8.20 -18.45
CA ALA A 224 17.32 9.62 -18.29
C ALA A 224 15.89 10.02 -18.72
N THR A 225 15.38 9.44 -19.80
CA THR A 225 14.00 9.68 -20.27
C THR A 225 12.98 9.22 -19.23
N ASP A 226 13.14 8.01 -18.71
CA ASP A 226 12.19 7.39 -17.78
C ASP A 226 12.19 8.10 -16.42
N VAL A 227 13.38 8.52 -15.95
CA VAL A 227 13.53 9.32 -14.73
C VAL A 227 12.91 10.71 -14.91
N ALA A 228 13.21 11.41 -16.01
CA ALA A 228 12.63 12.72 -16.28
C ALA A 228 11.10 12.65 -16.41
N MET A 229 10.58 11.58 -17.00
CA MET A 229 9.15 11.32 -17.08
C MET A 229 8.54 11.13 -15.70
N LEU A 230 9.15 10.32 -14.84
CA LEU A 230 8.71 10.14 -13.46
C LEU A 230 8.71 11.47 -12.70
N GLU A 231 9.74 12.30 -12.84
CA GLU A 231 9.82 13.64 -12.22
C GLU A 231 8.67 14.56 -12.67
N GLN A 232 8.28 14.50 -13.96
CA GLN A 232 7.10 15.24 -14.44
C GLN A 232 5.80 14.68 -13.87
N LEU A 233 5.67 13.37 -13.77
CA LEU A 233 4.49 12.68 -13.27
C LEU A 233 4.25 12.92 -11.76
N GLU A 234 5.32 12.97 -10.97
CA GLU A 234 5.26 13.25 -9.52
C GLU A 234 5.19 14.76 -9.22
N GLY A 235 5.49 15.61 -10.20
CA GLY A 235 5.43 17.07 -10.11
C GLY A 235 4.14 17.71 -10.66
N GLU A 236 4.15 19.03 -10.81
CA GLU A 236 3.06 19.78 -11.45
C GLU A 236 3.20 19.71 -12.98
N THR A 237 2.67 18.65 -13.60
CA THR A 237 2.63 18.55 -15.07
C THR A 237 1.38 19.18 -15.68
N SER A 238 1.55 19.85 -16.82
CA SER A 238 0.45 20.35 -17.65
C SER A 238 -0.07 19.30 -18.64
N ALA A 239 0.64 18.18 -18.81
CA ALA A 239 0.25 17.10 -19.72
C ALA A 239 -0.97 16.35 -19.19
N LYS A 240 -1.94 16.13 -20.07
CA LYS A 240 -3.14 15.33 -19.79
C LYS A 240 -3.03 13.91 -20.33
N THR A 241 -2.24 13.72 -21.39
CA THR A 241 -2.08 12.43 -22.08
C THR A 241 -0.63 12.00 -22.14
N VAL A 242 -0.41 10.71 -22.39
CA VAL A 242 0.94 10.14 -22.59
C VAL A 242 1.67 10.81 -23.77
N ALA A 243 0.96 11.12 -24.85
CA ALA A 243 1.53 11.81 -26.01
C ALA A 243 2.04 13.22 -25.68
N GLU A 244 1.26 13.99 -24.91
CA GLU A 244 1.67 15.33 -24.46
C GLU A 244 2.89 15.25 -23.53
N LEU A 245 2.91 14.26 -22.63
CA LEU A 245 4.03 14.02 -21.72
C LEU A 245 5.32 13.71 -22.49
N ALA A 246 5.25 12.85 -23.52
CA ALA A 246 6.40 12.52 -24.35
C ALA A 246 6.99 13.75 -25.08
N GLN A 247 6.15 14.70 -25.52
CA GLN A 247 6.59 15.93 -26.19
C GLN A 247 7.32 16.90 -25.24
N ILE A 248 6.92 16.98 -23.97
CA ILE A 248 7.57 17.85 -22.98
C ILE A 248 9.02 17.41 -22.68
N LEU A 249 9.32 16.12 -22.86
CA LEU A 249 10.58 15.49 -22.42
C LEU A 249 11.68 15.49 -23.48
N GLU A 250 11.38 15.89 -24.72
CA GLU A 250 12.34 15.93 -25.84
C GLU A 250 13.64 16.73 -25.56
N PRO A 251 13.63 17.85 -24.79
CA PRO A 251 14.84 18.59 -24.45
C PRO A 251 15.73 17.94 -23.37
N VAL A 252 15.15 17.12 -22.48
CA VAL A 252 15.87 16.58 -21.31
C VAL A 252 16.85 15.46 -21.72
N THR A 253 16.47 14.69 -22.74
CA THR A 253 17.25 13.57 -23.27
C THR A 253 18.54 13.99 -23.99
N GLN A 254 18.61 15.23 -24.49
CA GLN A 254 19.76 15.74 -25.26
C GLN A 254 21.01 16.00 -24.40
N SER A 255 20.87 16.08 -23.07
CA SER A 255 21.98 16.36 -22.15
C SER A 255 22.59 15.12 -21.50
N ALA A 256 21.97 13.95 -21.71
CA ALA A 256 22.43 12.68 -21.16
C ALA A 256 23.41 11.98 -22.10
N ILE A 257 24.28 11.14 -21.53
CA ILE A 257 25.31 10.44 -22.27
C ILE A 257 25.23 8.93 -22.04
N ASP A 258 25.46 8.14 -23.09
CA ASP A 258 25.50 6.70 -22.98
C ASP A 258 26.80 6.25 -22.28
N PRO A 259 26.72 5.32 -21.29
CA PRO A 259 27.89 4.69 -20.69
C PRO A 259 28.93 4.16 -21.70
N GLU A 260 28.50 3.64 -22.85
CA GLU A 260 29.38 3.11 -23.89
C GLU A 260 30.10 4.23 -24.67
N ASP A 261 29.51 5.42 -24.79
CA ASP A 261 30.17 6.59 -25.39
C ASP A 261 31.28 7.12 -24.47
N LEU A 262 31.06 7.12 -23.15
CA LEU A 262 32.13 7.38 -22.17
C LEU A 262 33.28 6.38 -22.29
N ARG A 263 32.98 5.09 -22.48
CA ARG A 263 33.99 4.05 -22.71
C ARG A 263 34.78 4.30 -23.99
N LYS A 264 34.10 4.72 -25.06
CA LYS A 264 34.76 5.10 -26.32
C LYS A 264 35.71 6.29 -26.13
N ILE A 265 35.28 7.32 -25.40
CA ILE A 265 36.13 8.47 -25.05
C ILE A 265 37.37 8.01 -24.27
N ALA A 266 37.21 7.08 -23.31
CA ALA A 266 38.32 6.53 -22.54
C ALA A 266 39.34 5.80 -23.42
N GLN A 267 38.86 4.94 -24.33
CA GLN A 267 39.70 4.21 -25.29
C GLN A 267 40.48 5.16 -26.21
N GLU A 268 39.83 6.19 -26.73
CA GLU A 268 40.44 7.17 -27.64
C GLU A 268 41.49 8.05 -26.95
N THR A 269 41.35 8.28 -25.64
CA THR A 269 42.25 9.11 -24.84
C THR A 269 43.32 8.31 -24.09
N GLY A 270 43.25 6.97 -24.14
CA GLY A 270 44.19 6.06 -23.50
C GLY A 270 44.00 5.92 -21.98
N TYR A 271 42.80 6.19 -21.48
CA TYR A 271 42.41 5.97 -20.08
C TYR A 271 41.63 4.67 -19.93
N GLN A 272 41.75 4.02 -18.77
CA GLN A 272 40.77 3.04 -18.31
C GLN A 272 39.60 3.79 -17.69
N LEU A 273 38.37 3.29 -17.93
CA LEU A 273 37.15 3.87 -17.39
C LEU A 273 36.44 2.89 -16.46
N GLU A 274 36.08 3.40 -15.30
CA GLU A 274 35.17 2.76 -14.37
C GLU A 274 33.93 3.60 -14.19
N LEU A 275 32.79 2.91 -14.22
CA LEU A 275 31.47 3.51 -14.10
C LEU A 275 30.80 2.94 -12.87
N SER A 276 30.24 3.82 -12.06
CA SER A 276 29.60 3.45 -10.81
C SER A 276 28.29 4.18 -10.60
N TYR A 277 27.41 3.59 -9.79
CA TYR A 277 26.25 4.26 -9.20
C TYR A 277 26.54 4.84 -7.81
N ASN A 278 27.81 4.86 -7.39
CA ASN A 278 28.22 5.24 -6.04
C ASN A 278 28.03 6.75 -5.74
N GLY A 279 26.92 7.08 -5.09
CA GLY A 279 26.57 8.43 -4.66
C GLY A 279 25.46 9.06 -5.50
N SER A 280 25.55 8.98 -6.83
CA SER A 280 24.59 9.64 -7.74
C SER A 280 23.53 8.70 -8.33
N GLY A 281 23.64 7.39 -8.10
CA GLY A 281 22.76 6.37 -8.67
C GLY A 281 21.28 6.50 -8.33
N ALA A 282 20.96 7.21 -7.24
CA ALA A 282 19.60 7.36 -6.76
C ALA A 282 18.65 8.04 -7.77
N ASN A 283 19.18 8.89 -8.66
CA ASN A 283 18.39 9.70 -9.58
C ASN A 283 18.69 9.36 -11.06
N GLY A 284 19.07 8.11 -11.35
CA GLY A 284 19.44 7.70 -12.72
C GLY A 284 20.68 8.40 -13.26
N ARG A 285 21.54 8.89 -12.37
CA ARG A 285 22.85 9.44 -12.72
C ARG A 285 23.94 8.42 -12.42
N MET A 286 25.07 8.55 -13.10
CA MET A 286 26.24 7.69 -12.91
C MET A 286 27.46 8.54 -12.58
N ASP A 287 28.42 7.92 -11.92
CA ASP A 287 29.72 8.47 -11.61
C ASP A 287 30.77 7.75 -12.45
N ALA A 288 31.80 8.48 -12.87
CA ALA A 288 32.82 7.98 -13.80
C ALA A 288 34.22 8.37 -13.37
N LEU A 289 35.14 7.41 -13.46
CA LEU A 289 36.54 7.59 -13.14
C LEU A 289 37.40 7.14 -14.32
N TRP A 290 38.12 8.09 -14.89
CA TRP A 290 39.15 7.83 -15.89
C TRP A 290 40.51 7.77 -15.20
N ARG A 291 41.26 6.69 -15.36
CA ARG A 291 42.63 6.56 -14.82
C ARG A 291 43.62 6.06 -15.87
N ARG A 292 44.85 6.60 -15.82
CA ARG A 292 46.01 6.05 -16.52
C ARG A 292 46.66 5.03 -15.60
N CYS A 293 46.65 3.77 -15.98
CA CYS A 293 47.32 2.71 -15.23
C CYS A 293 48.06 1.77 -16.21
N SER A 294 49.17 1.19 -15.75
CA SER A 294 49.81 0.10 -16.47
C SER A 294 48.94 -1.16 -16.34
N ARG A 295 49.01 -2.09 -17.29
CA ARG A 295 48.12 -3.27 -17.32
C ARG A 295 48.19 -4.13 -16.05
N GLU A 296 49.29 -4.06 -15.30
CA GLU A 296 49.49 -4.75 -14.01
C GLU A 296 48.96 -3.93 -12.81
N ASP A 297 48.91 -2.59 -12.91
CA ASP A 297 48.37 -1.71 -11.85
C ASP A 297 46.84 -1.56 -11.92
N CYS A 298 46.22 -1.86 -13.07
CA CYS A 298 44.78 -1.70 -13.25
C CYS A 298 43.92 -2.82 -12.65
N ASP A 299 44.48 -4.00 -12.33
CA ASP A 299 43.72 -5.14 -11.80
C ASP A 299 43.34 -5.00 -10.32
N GLY A 300 43.83 -3.96 -9.63
CA GLY A 300 43.46 -3.62 -8.27
C GLY A 300 42.11 -2.90 -8.17
N ALA A 301 41.39 -3.14 -7.08
CA ALA A 301 40.17 -2.42 -6.70
C ALA A 301 40.39 -0.91 -6.74
N VAL A 302 39.36 -0.15 -7.14
CA VAL A 302 39.49 1.30 -7.30
C VAL A 302 38.61 2.04 -6.33
N PHE A 303 39.27 2.91 -5.57
CA PHE A 303 38.69 3.56 -4.41
C PHE A 303 37.99 4.84 -4.81
N TRP A 304 36.66 4.78 -4.80
CA TRP A 304 35.77 5.92 -4.91
C TRP A 304 35.73 6.66 -3.56
N PRO A 305 36.16 7.94 -3.49
CA PRO A 305 36.25 8.68 -2.23
C PRO A 305 34.89 9.20 -1.72
N GLN A 306 33.79 9.01 -2.47
CA GLN A 306 32.46 9.45 -2.06
C GLN A 306 31.65 8.32 -1.41
N GLN A 307 31.05 8.66 -0.27
CA GLN A 307 30.14 7.88 0.57
C GLN A 307 30.74 6.64 1.27
N GLU A 308 31.69 6.87 2.17
CA GLU A 308 32.05 5.87 3.18
C GLU A 308 30.99 5.74 4.29
N THR A 309 30.21 6.80 4.53
CA THR A 309 29.24 6.85 5.63
C THR A 309 27.80 7.02 5.17
N VAL A 310 27.02 5.94 5.18
CA VAL A 310 25.55 5.94 5.12
C VAL A 310 24.93 6.02 6.52
N PRO A 311 23.73 6.62 6.68
CA PRO A 311 22.98 6.60 7.94
C PRO A 311 22.60 5.17 8.35
N GLU A 312 22.63 4.89 9.66
CA GLU A 312 22.20 3.59 10.17
C GLU A 312 20.68 3.43 10.06
N ARG A 313 20.25 2.40 9.34
CA ARG A 313 18.85 2.02 9.14
C ARG A 313 18.69 0.51 9.31
N PRO A 314 17.49 0.01 9.66
CA PRO A 314 17.21 -1.43 9.64
C PRO A 314 17.29 -1.99 8.20
N TRP A 315 17.58 -3.29 8.05
CA TRP A 315 17.80 -3.90 6.73
C TRP A 315 16.61 -3.81 5.78
N HIS A 316 15.39 -3.95 6.29
CA HIS A 316 14.17 -3.79 5.50
C HIS A 316 14.03 -2.40 4.85
N ALA A 317 14.74 -1.37 5.31
CA ALA A 317 14.68 -0.04 4.72
C ALA A 317 15.51 0.10 3.42
N TYR A 318 16.35 -0.89 3.11
CA TYR A 318 17.24 -0.87 1.94
C TYR A 318 16.70 -1.69 0.75
N GLY A 319 15.53 -2.31 0.87
CA GLY A 319 14.96 -3.10 -0.22
C GLY A 319 13.47 -3.37 -0.06
N THR A 320 12.85 -3.91 -1.11
CA THR A 320 11.45 -4.37 -1.06
C THR A 320 11.29 -5.59 -0.16
N ASN A 321 10.04 -5.93 0.18
CA ASN A 321 9.68 -7.20 0.81
C ASN A 321 8.84 -8.03 -0.17
N PRO A 322 9.46 -8.96 -0.92
CA PRO A 322 8.79 -9.79 -1.93
C PRO A 322 7.61 -10.60 -1.40
N LEU A 323 7.64 -10.95 -0.11
CA LEU A 323 6.62 -11.79 0.50
C LEU A 323 5.45 -10.97 1.04
N LYS A 324 5.53 -9.64 1.09
CA LYS A 324 4.54 -8.80 1.76
C LYS A 324 3.13 -8.95 1.18
N GLY A 325 2.99 -8.90 -0.15
CA GLY A 325 1.69 -9.06 -0.82
C GLY A 325 1.09 -10.44 -0.61
N LYS A 326 1.90 -11.49 -0.77
CA LYS A 326 1.48 -12.88 -0.53
C LYS A 326 1.08 -13.12 0.93
N LEU A 327 1.88 -12.60 1.86
CA LEU A 327 1.61 -12.67 3.30
C LEU A 327 0.31 -11.93 3.64
N ALA A 328 0.03 -10.78 3.01
CA ALA A 328 -1.23 -10.06 3.16
C ALA A 328 -2.42 -10.91 2.69
N HIS A 329 -2.31 -11.48 1.50
CA HIS A 329 -3.38 -12.30 0.93
C HIS A 329 -3.69 -13.55 1.76
N GLU A 330 -2.67 -14.19 2.35
CA GLU A 330 -2.85 -15.39 3.19
C GLU A 330 -3.25 -15.06 4.63
N LEU A 331 -2.66 -14.04 5.27
CA LEU A 331 -2.89 -13.75 6.68
C LEU A 331 -4.16 -12.95 6.94
N ILE A 332 -4.53 -11.99 6.08
CA ILE A 332 -5.67 -11.11 6.35
C ILE A 332 -6.98 -11.90 6.50
N PRO A 333 -7.31 -12.88 5.63
CA PRO A 333 -8.51 -13.69 5.79
C PRO A 333 -8.49 -14.51 7.09
N VAL A 334 -7.33 -15.09 7.44
CA VAL A 334 -7.15 -15.87 8.67
C VAL A 334 -7.33 -15.01 9.91
N LEU A 335 -6.77 -13.80 9.91
CA LEU A 335 -6.92 -12.84 11.00
C LEU A 335 -8.36 -12.39 11.15
N LYS A 336 -9.04 -12.05 10.04
CA LYS A 336 -10.44 -11.62 10.04
C LYS A 336 -11.34 -12.72 10.61
N HIS A 337 -11.21 -13.94 10.11
CA HIS A 337 -12.00 -15.07 10.60
C HIS A 337 -11.71 -15.39 12.08
N GLY A 338 -10.44 -15.34 12.49
CA GLY A 338 -10.04 -15.64 13.87
C GLY A 338 -10.55 -14.66 14.92
N ILE A 339 -10.89 -13.42 14.53
CA ILE A 339 -11.44 -12.41 15.46
C ILE A 339 -12.96 -12.25 15.34
N GLU A 340 -13.58 -12.75 14.27
CA GLU A 340 -15.03 -12.69 14.05
C GLU A 340 -15.83 -13.45 15.14
N ASP A 341 -15.27 -14.55 15.66
CA ASP A 341 -15.93 -15.35 16.70
C ASP A 341 -15.88 -14.69 18.10
N ASP A 342 -14.89 -13.83 18.34
CA ASP A 342 -14.62 -13.24 19.66
C ASP A 342 -15.03 -11.76 19.78
N LEU A 343 -15.24 -11.07 18.66
CA LEU A 343 -15.53 -9.63 18.61
C LEU A 343 -16.87 -9.33 17.93
N PRO A 344 -17.68 -8.41 18.49
CA PRO A 344 -18.85 -7.87 17.78
C PRO A 344 -18.45 -7.17 16.47
N GLU A 345 -19.35 -7.17 15.49
CA GLU A 345 -19.11 -6.64 14.13
C GLU A 345 -18.50 -5.22 14.10
N TYR A 346 -18.95 -4.32 14.99
CA TYR A 346 -18.44 -2.94 15.05
C TYR A 346 -16.99 -2.82 15.60
N MET A 347 -16.44 -3.89 16.18
CA MET A 347 -15.04 -3.96 16.63
C MET A 347 -14.13 -4.59 15.58
N LEU A 348 -14.68 -5.17 14.52
CA LEU A 348 -13.90 -5.76 13.42
C LEU A 348 -13.25 -4.65 12.59
N PRO A 349 -11.92 -4.65 12.41
CA PRO A 349 -11.26 -3.70 11.54
C PRO A 349 -11.70 -3.89 10.08
N SER A 350 -12.08 -2.80 9.41
CA SER A 350 -12.43 -2.81 7.97
C SER A 350 -11.20 -2.83 7.05
N VAL A 351 -9.99 -2.65 7.59
CA VAL A 351 -8.73 -2.74 6.83
C VAL A 351 -7.64 -3.31 7.73
N PHE A 352 -6.83 -4.21 7.17
CA PHE A 352 -5.61 -4.73 7.77
C PHE A 352 -4.41 -4.23 6.96
N VAL A 353 -3.43 -3.62 7.63
CA VAL A 353 -2.20 -3.10 7.00
C VAL A 353 -1.01 -3.87 7.54
N ILE A 354 -0.26 -4.53 6.66
CA ILE A 354 0.99 -5.21 7.02
C ILE A 354 2.16 -4.23 7.00
N LEU A 355 2.88 -4.19 8.11
CA LEU A 355 4.08 -3.39 8.29
C LEU A 355 5.27 -4.31 8.58
N ASP A 356 6.42 -3.99 8.01
CA ASP A 356 7.68 -4.69 8.31
C ASP A 356 8.15 -4.39 9.74
N ALA A 357 7.90 -3.18 10.23
CA ALA A 357 8.14 -2.77 11.61
C ALA A 357 7.17 -1.66 12.05
N MET A 358 6.87 -1.60 13.36
CA MET A 358 6.08 -0.50 13.91
C MET A 358 6.89 0.81 13.88
N PRO A 359 6.33 1.92 13.37
CA PRO A 359 7.00 3.22 13.44
C PRO A 359 7.07 3.67 14.89
N LEU A 360 8.27 4.00 15.36
CA LEU A 360 8.50 4.46 16.73
C LEU A 360 8.94 5.94 16.72
N ASN A 361 8.45 6.70 17.69
CA ASN A 361 8.94 8.04 17.95
C ASN A 361 10.30 8.00 18.69
N PRO A 362 11.00 9.14 18.86
CA PRO A 362 12.31 9.17 19.55
C PRO A 362 12.29 8.65 21.01
N ASN A 363 11.11 8.55 21.63
CA ASN A 363 10.93 7.99 22.97
C ASN A 363 10.63 6.47 22.95
N GLY A 364 10.69 5.82 21.78
CA GLY A 364 10.43 4.40 21.60
C GLY A 364 8.95 3.99 21.65
N LYS A 365 8.01 4.95 21.63
CA LYS A 365 6.56 4.66 21.58
C LYS A 365 6.07 4.64 20.13
N VAL A 366 5.01 3.88 19.84
CA VAL A 366 4.40 3.85 18.50
C VAL A 366 3.98 5.25 18.07
N ASP A 367 4.51 5.69 16.93
CA ASP A 367 4.12 6.94 16.28
C ASP A 367 2.91 6.69 15.39
N ARG A 368 1.73 6.93 15.94
CA ARG A 368 0.46 6.77 15.23
C ARG A 368 0.31 7.67 14.01
N LYS A 369 1.03 8.80 13.95
CA LYS A 369 0.97 9.72 12.81
C LYS A 369 1.80 9.23 11.62
N ALA A 370 2.77 8.35 11.88
CA ALA A 370 3.62 7.74 10.88
C ALA A 370 3.06 6.41 10.36
N LEU A 371 1.90 5.96 10.84
CA LEU A 371 1.23 4.78 10.29
C LEU A 371 0.64 5.11 8.91
N PRO A 372 0.70 4.19 7.93
CA PRO A 372 0.07 4.37 6.63
C PRO A 372 -1.44 4.57 6.77
N VAL A 373 -2.00 5.45 5.93
CA VAL A 373 -3.45 5.63 5.88
C VAL A 373 -4.06 4.46 5.11
N PRO A 374 -5.12 3.80 5.60
CA PRO A 374 -5.72 2.63 4.95
C PRO A 374 -6.17 2.85 3.50
N GLY A 375 -6.48 4.09 3.10
CA GLY A 375 -6.85 4.45 1.72
C GLY A 375 -5.69 4.33 0.73
N ASP A 376 -4.46 4.62 1.15
CA ASP A 376 -3.26 4.48 0.32
C ASP A 376 -2.88 3.00 0.13
N VAL A 377 -3.28 2.14 1.08
CA VAL A 377 -3.04 0.67 1.06
C VAL A 377 -4.13 -0.10 0.30
N ARG A 378 -5.27 0.54 0.00
CA ARG A 378 -6.37 -0.09 -0.76
C ARG A 378 -6.10 -0.16 -2.26
N ALA A 379 -5.24 0.70 -2.80
CA ALA A 379 -4.64 0.49 -4.13
C ALA A 379 -3.80 -0.81 -4.19
N SER A 380 -3.35 -1.28 -3.03
CA SER A 380 -2.40 -2.40 -2.83
C SER A 380 -3.04 -3.77 -2.60
N LEU A 381 -4.37 -3.86 -2.50
CA LEU A 381 -5.08 -5.12 -2.19
C LEU A 381 -5.81 -5.75 -3.39
N GLY A 382 -5.66 -5.18 -4.59
CA GLY A 382 -5.96 -5.90 -5.83
C GLY A 382 -7.35 -6.52 -5.92
N THR A 383 -8.42 -5.86 -5.47
CA THR A 383 -9.72 -6.18 -6.07
C THR A 383 -9.64 -5.73 -7.52
N GLU A 384 -9.38 -6.68 -8.42
CA GLU A 384 -9.41 -6.47 -9.88
C GLU A 384 -10.68 -5.69 -10.21
N TYR A 385 -10.51 -4.43 -10.63
CA TYR A 385 -11.63 -3.59 -10.99
C TYR A 385 -12.44 -4.30 -12.06
N THR A 386 -13.62 -4.75 -11.68
CA THR A 386 -14.55 -5.44 -12.57
C THR A 386 -15.68 -4.47 -12.87
N ALA A 387 -15.77 -4.08 -14.15
CA ALA A 387 -16.79 -3.15 -14.61
C ALA A 387 -18.20 -3.74 -14.48
N PRO A 388 -19.23 -2.91 -14.28
CA PRO A 388 -20.62 -3.36 -14.24
C PRO A 388 -21.03 -4.03 -15.56
N ARG A 389 -21.77 -5.13 -15.43
CA ARG A 389 -22.21 -6.03 -16.52
C ARG A 389 -23.70 -5.89 -16.80
N SER A 390 -24.48 -5.37 -15.86
CA SER A 390 -25.91 -5.11 -15.99
C SER A 390 -26.26 -3.65 -15.69
N ALA A 391 -27.47 -3.23 -16.08
CA ALA A 391 -27.97 -1.88 -15.80
C ALA A 391 -28.11 -1.62 -14.28
N THR A 392 -28.54 -2.65 -13.54
CA THR A 392 -28.65 -2.61 -12.07
C THR A 392 -27.29 -2.49 -11.41
N GLU A 393 -26.30 -3.29 -11.86
CA GLU A 393 -24.91 -3.16 -11.38
C GLU A 393 -24.37 -1.75 -11.68
N GLN A 394 -24.63 -1.22 -12.87
CA GLN A 394 -24.16 0.12 -13.25
C GLN A 394 -24.76 1.21 -12.35
N ALA A 395 -26.07 1.21 -12.16
CA ALA A 395 -26.73 2.16 -11.28
C ALA A 395 -26.23 2.06 -9.82
N LEU A 396 -26.00 0.84 -9.32
CA LEU A 396 -25.44 0.62 -7.98
C LEU A 396 -24.01 1.17 -7.86
N THR A 397 -23.12 0.88 -8.82
CA THR A 397 -21.75 1.41 -8.81
C THR A 397 -21.73 2.94 -8.82
N GLU A 398 -22.63 3.59 -9.58
CA GLU A 398 -22.77 5.05 -9.61
C GLU A 398 -23.28 5.62 -8.28
N ILE A 399 -24.32 5.00 -7.70
CA ILE A 399 -24.87 5.41 -6.39
C ILE A 399 -23.78 5.29 -5.31
N TRP A 400 -23.02 4.20 -5.30
CA TRP A 400 -21.96 3.96 -4.33
C TRP A 400 -20.80 4.94 -4.50
N ALA A 401 -20.36 5.16 -5.73
CA ALA A 401 -19.31 6.14 -6.04
C ALA A 401 -19.70 7.55 -5.53
N GLU A 402 -20.94 7.97 -5.73
CA GLU A 402 -21.42 9.26 -5.24
C GLU A 402 -21.51 9.35 -3.71
N VAL A 403 -22.02 8.31 -3.03
CA VAL A 403 -22.19 8.30 -1.56
C VAL A 403 -20.83 8.22 -0.86
N LEU A 404 -19.93 7.37 -1.38
CA LEU A 404 -18.60 7.16 -0.83
C LEU A 404 -17.58 8.20 -1.31
N LYS A 405 -17.96 9.08 -2.25
CA LYS A 405 -17.11 10.09 -2.90
C LYS A 405 -15.88 9.49 -3.57
N LEU A 406 -16.07 8.36 -4.23
CA LEU A 406 -15.05 7.65 -5.01
C LEU A 406 -15.23 7.97 -6.49
N GLU A 407 -14.12 7.98 -7.24
CA GLU A 407 -14.20 8.20 -8.70
C GLU A 407 -14.86 7.01 -9.42
N ARG A 408 -14.63 5.77 -8.94
CA ARG A 408 -15.22 4.52 -9.47
C ARG A 408 -15.36 3.48 -8.35
N VAL A 409 -16.30 2.55 -8.55
CA VAL A 409 -16.55 1.36 -7.71
C VAL A 409 -16.69 0.16 -8.64
N GLY A 410 -15.96 -0.92 -8.38
CA GLY A 410 -16.05 -2.20 -9.07
C GLY A 410 -17.16 -3.08 -8.50
N ILE A 411 -17.67 -4.04 -9.28
CA ILE A 411 -18.83 -4.82 -8.85
C ILE A 411 -18.55 -5.78 -7.68
N HIS A 412 -17.28 -6.15 -7.48
CA HIS A 412 -16.83 -7.01 -6.39
C HIS A 412 -16.27 -6.23 -5.20
N ASP A 413 -16.29 -4.90 -5.26
CA ASP A 413 -15.87 -4.10 -4.13
C ASP A 413 -16.94 -4.17 -3.03
N ASN A 414 -16.50 -4.42 -1.80
CA ASN A 414 -17.37 -4.47 -0.65
C ASN A 414 -17.64 -3.06 -0.09
N PHE A 415 -18.90 -2.70 0.11
CA PHE A 415 -19.34 -1.36 0.54
C PHE A 415 -18.64 -0.89 1.83
N PHE A 416 -18.51 -1.78 2.80
CA PHE A 416 -17.91 -1.48 4.11
C PHE A 416 -16.38 -1.43 4.00
N ASP A 417 -15.81 -2.29 3.15
CA ASP A 417 -14.40 -2.22 2.76
C ASP A 417 -14.09 -1.03 1.85
N LEU A 418 -15.08 -0.26 1.40
CA LEU A 418 -14.87 1.04 0.75
C LEU A 418 -15.02 2.22 1.71
N GLY A 419 -15.24 1.97 3.00
CA GLY A 419 -15.43 3.01 4.02
C GLY A 419 -16.90 3.40 4.23
N GLY A 420 -17.84 2.61 3.69
CA GLY A 420 -19.26 2.74 3.97
C GLY A 420 -19.57 2.42 5.43
N HIS A 421 -20.52 3.17 6.01
CA HIS A 421 -21.05 2.93 7.35
C HIS A 421 -22.58 3.03 7.33
N SER A 422 -23.26 2.66 8.42
CA SER A 422 -24.73 2.52 8.44
C SER A 422 -25.49 3.75 7.95
N LEU A 423 -25.04 4.97 8.25
CA LEU A 423 -25.66 6.20 7.71
C LEU A 423 -25.52 6.34 6.19
N MET A 424 -24.36 5.97 5.62
CA MET A 424 -24.17 5.95 4.16
C MET A 424 -24.97 4.81 3.53
N ALA A 425 -25.08 3.66 4.19
CA ALA A 425 -25.93 2.57 3.75
C ALA A 425 -27.40 3.00 3.64
N THR A 426 -27.94 3.74 4.62
CA THR A 426 -29.28 4.35 4.53
C THR A 426 -29.41 5.31 3.34
N GLN A 427 -28.37 6.10 3.04
CA GLN A 427 -28.36 6.98 1.86
C GLN A 427 -28.36 6.21 0.55
N VAL A 428 -27.64 5.08 0.48
CA VAL A 428 -27.67 4.18 -0.68
C VAL A 428 -29.07 3.60 -0.84
N VAL A 429 -29.71 3.08 0.23
CA VAL A 429 -31.09 2.55 0.17
C VAL A 429 -32.06 3.60 -0.38
N SER A 430 -32.01 4.83 0.13
CA SER A 430 -32.86 5.93 -0.35
C SER A 430 -32.66 6.22 -1.84
N ARG A 431 -31.42 6.20 -2.32
CA ARG A 431 -31.08 6.47 -3.73
C ARG A 431 -31.41 5.30 -4.66
N VAL A 432 -31.32 4.07 -4.16
CA VAL A 432 -31.79 2.87 -4.86
C VAL A 432 -33.30 2.95 -5.07
N GLN A 433 -34.07 3.31 -4.03
CA GLN A 433 -35.50 3.55 -4.16
C GLN A 433 -35.80 4.64 -5.21
N GLU A 434 -35.09 5.77 -5.16
CA GLU A 434 -35.32 6.89 -6.09
C GLU A 434 -34.95 6.58 -7.55
N ARG A 435 -33.84 5.86 -7.80
CA ARG A 435 -33.31 5.64 -9.15
C ARG A 435 -33.79 4.34 -9.80
N LEU A 436 -34.00 3.30 -9.01
CA LEU A 436 -34.34 1.97 -9.49
C LEU A 436 -35.77 1.57 -9.14
N ASN A 437 -36.47 2.31 -8.28
CA ASN A 437 -37.82 1.98 -7.80
C ASN A 437 -37.88 0.59 -7.13
N ALA A 438 -36.85 0.26 -6.34
CA ALA A 438 -36.73 -1.00 -5.61
C ALA A 438 -36.70 -0.74 -4.09
N ASP A 439 -37.72 -1.20 -3.38
CA ASP A 439 -37.81 -1.04 -1.91
C ASP A 439 -37.00 -2.13 -1.21
N MET A 440 -35.74 -1.82 -1.00
CA MET A 440 -34.76 -2.74 -0.45
C MET A 440 -34.54 -2.47 1.05
N PRO A 441 -34.81 -3.46 1.94
CA PRO A 441 -34.49 -3.34 3.36
C PRO A 441 -33.00 -3.10 3.57
N LEU A 442 -32.66 -2.26 4.56
CA LEU A 442 -31.25 -1.99 4.91
C LEU A 442 -30.48 -3.28 5.26
N SER A 443 -31.15 -4.29 5.80
CA SER A 443 -30.55 -5.59 6.14
C SER A 443 -29.96 -6.30 4.93
N GLU A 444 -30.54 -6.13 3.73
CA GLU A 444 -30.02 -6.72 2.49
C GLU A 444 -28.63 -6.17 2.14
N MET A 445 -28.35 -4.91 2.49
CA MET A 445 -27.04 -4.30 2.25
C MET A 445 -25.93 -4.87 3.13
N PHE A 446 -26.29 -5.38 4.31
CA PHE A 446 -25.35 -6.08 5.20
C PHE A 446 -25.19 -7.55 4.79
N GLY A 447 -26.26 -8.19 4.30
CA GLY A 447 -26.23 -9.57 3.82
C GLY A 447 -25.50 -9.74 2.48
N TYR A 448 -25.56 -8.72 1.63
CA TYR A 448 -24.99 -8.73 0.28
C TYR A 448 -24.14 -7.46 0.06
N PRO A 449 -22.93 -7.42 0.64
CA PRO A 449 -22.14 -6.19 0.77
C PRO A 449 -21.40 -5.78 -0.51
N THR A 450 -21.52 -6.52 -1.62
CA THR A 450 -20.96 -6.16 -2.93
C THR A 450 -22.05 -5.89 -3.97
N VAL A 451 -21.74 -5.08 -4.99
CA VAL A 451 -22.71 -4.78 -6.06
C VAL A 451 -23.12 -6.02 -6.84
N ALA A 452 -22.19 -6.95 -7.09
CA ALA A 452 -22.47 -8.21 -7.80
C ALA A 452 -23.42 -9.14 -7.02
N GLU A 453 -23.41 -9.07 -5.69
CA GLU A 453 -24.30 -9.84 -4.81
C GLU A 453 -25.64 -9.13 -4.62
N LEU A 454 -25.64 -7.79 -4.57
CA LEU A 454 -26.83 -6.98 -4.32
C LEU A 454 -27.71 -6.80 -5.58
N ALA A 455 -27.11 -6.72 -6.77
CA ALA A 455 -27.84 -6.52 -8.01
C ALA A 455 -28.92 -7.60 -8.28
N PRO A 456 -28.64 -8.91 -8.12
CA PRO A 456 -29.67 -9.94 -8.27
C PRO A 456 -30.84 -9.83 -7.27
N VAL A 457 -30.58 -9.35 -6.06
CA VAL A 457 -31.61 -9.14 -5.02
C VAL A 457 -32.56 -8.01 -5.45
N ILE A 458 -31.99 -6.91 -5.95
CA ILE A 458 -32.77 -5.79 -6.48
C ILE A 458 -33.55 -6.21 -7.72
N ASP A 459 -32.93 -6.95 -8.64
CA ASP A 459 -33.63 -7.46 -9.83
C ASP A 459 -34.82 -8.36 -9.46
N ALA A 460 -34.70 -9.16 -8.40
CA ALA A 460 -35.79 -9.98 -7.89
C ALA A 460 -36.93 -9.17 -7.25
N LEU A 461 -36.58 -8.09 -6.52
CA LEU A 461 -37.57 -7.15 -5.96
C LEU A 461 -38.35 -6.44 -7.08
N LEU A 462 -37.64 -5.95 -8.10
CA LEU A 462 -38.25 -5.31 -9.27
C LEU A 462 -39.15 -6.24 -10.07
N ALA A 463 -38.80 -7.54 -10.15
CA ALA A 463 -39.64 -8.54 -10.79
C ALA A 463 -40.88 -8.91 -9.96
N ALA A 464 -40.84 -8.71 -8.64
CA ALA A 464 -41.98 -8.93 -7.75
C ALA A 464 -42.95 -7.72 -7.73
N ASP A 465 -42.45 -6.52 -8.00
CA ASP A 465 -43.19 -5.25 -7.95
C ASP A 465 -44.13 -4.99 -9.14
N ASP A 466 -44.13 -5.84 -10.18
CA ASP A 466 -45.12 -5.78 -11.27
C ASP A 466 -46.56 -6.10 -10.80
N ASN A 467 -46.76 -6.44 -9.51
CA ASN A 467 -48.06 -6.81 -8.94
C ASN A 467 -48.54 -5.98 -7.72
N ASP A 468 -47.75 -5.08 -7.12
CA ASP A 468 -48.27 -4.25 -6.02
C ASP A 468 -47.46 -2.97 -5.81
N ASN A 469 -47.72 -1.94 -6.63
CA ASN A 469 -47.16 -0.61 -6.40
C ASN A 469 -47.48 -0.15 -4.98
N GLY A 470 -46.45 -0.01 -4.14
CA GLY A 470 -46.48 0.71 -2.87
C GLY A 470 -47.03 2.13 -3.05
N GLY A 471 -48.35 2.25 -2.99
CA GLY A 471 -49.06 3.51 -3.14
C GLY A 471 -48.85 4.42 -1.93
N ASP A 472 -48.96 5.72 -2.17
CA ASP A 472 -49.04 6.75 -1.13
C ASP A 472 -49.97 6.31 0.02
N ILE A 473 -49.58 6.61 1.26
CA ILE A 473 -50.43 6.35 2.43
C ILE A 473 -51.73 7.15 2.27
N ALA A 474 -52.81 6.45 1.91
CA ALA A 474 -54.11 7.05 1.70
C ALA A 474 -54.68 7.62 3.01
N ILE A 475 -55.30 8.80 2.94
CA ILE A 475 -56.02 9.38 4.08
C ILE A 475 -57.24 8.49 4.36
N VAL A 476 -57.27 7.89 5.56
CA VAL A 476 -58.33 6.99 6.00
C VAL A 476 -59.57 7.78 6.42
N ASN A 477 -60.76 7.26 6.10
CA ASN A 477 -62.04 7.81 6.57
C ASN A 477 -62.08 7.79 8.11
N ARG A 478 -62.42 8.93 8.72
CA ARG A 478 -62.43 9.13 10.18
C ARG A 478 -63.82 8.94 10.82
N ASP A 479 -64.86 8.69 10.03
CA ASP A 479 -66.23 8.50 10.52
C ASP A 479 -66.51 7.06 10.97
N GLU A 480 -65.56 6.15 10.77
CA GLU A 480 -65.66 4.73 11.14
C GLU A 480 -64.67 4.36 12.25
N PRO A 481 -64.95 3.32 13.06
CA PRO A 481 -64.00 2.84 14.06
C PRO A 481 -62.66 2.45 13.42
N LEU A 482 -61.58 3.12 13.86
CA LEU A 482 -60.25 2.92 13.29
C LEU A 482 -59.64 1.62 13.84
N PRO A 483 -59.20 0.69 12.99
CA PRO A 483 -58.58 -0.55 13.44
C PRO A 483 -57.21 -0.28 14.07
N LEU A 484 -56.78 -1.14 14.99
CA LEU A 484 -55.40 -1.15 15.48
C LEU A 484 -54.49 -1.76 14.41
N SER A 485 -53.23 -1.32 14.37
CA SER A 485 -52.19 -2.10 13.70
C SER A 485 -51.92 -3.39 14.47
N PHE A 486 -51.35 -4.41 13.83
CA PHE A 486 -51.00 -5.67 14.52
C PHE A 486 -50.10 -5.46 15.74
N ALA A 487 -49.19 -4.48 15.68
CA ALA A 487 -48.33 -4.14 16.81
C ALA A 487 -49.11 -3.49 17.96
N GLN A 488 -50.06 -2.59 17.64
CA GLN A 488 -50.95 -2.00 18.64
C GLN A 488 -51.86 -3.05 19.27
N GLU A 489 -52.43 -3.96 18.48
CA GLU A 489 -53.30 -5.04 18.97
C GLU A 489 -52.56 -5.99 19.90
N ARG A 490 -51.31 -6.34 19.57
CA ARG A 490 -50.43 -7.13 20.46
C ARG A 490 -50.19 -6.43 21.80
N LEU A 491 -49.83 -5.14 21.78
CA LEU A 491 -49.57 -4.40 23.02
C LEU A 491 -50.84 -4.24 23.87
N TRP A 492 -51.97 -3.95 23.22
CA TRP A 492 -53.27 -3.89 23.87
C TRP A 492 -53.65 -5.23 24.50
N PHE A 493 -53.44 -6.34 23.79
CA PHE A 493 -53.71 -7.67 24.32
C PHE A 493 -52.84 -8.00 25.55
N LEU A 494 -51.54 -7.67 25.50
CA LEU A 494 -50.63 -7.85 26.64
C LEU A 494 -51.07 -7.04 27.86
N ASP A 495 -51.47 -5.78 27.66
CA ASP A 495 -52.01 -4.93 28.73
C ASP A 495 -53.33 -5.50 29.31
N GLN A 496 -54.20 -6.09 28.49
CA GLN A 496 -55.42 -6.74 28.97
C GLN A 496 -55.15 -8.03 29.76
N MET A 497 -54.05 -8.75 29.47
CA MET A 497 -53.66 -9.96 30.22
C MET A 497 -53.12 -9.63 31.61
N GLU A 498 -52.29 -8.60 31.72
CA GLU A 498 -51.66 -8.16 32.98
C GLU A 498 -51.79 -6.65 33.14
N GLN A 499 -52.97 -6.21 33.59
CA GLN A 499 -53.25 -4.79 33.81
C GLN A 499 -52.27 -4.20 34.83
N GLY A 500 -51.56 -3.13 34.42
CA GLY A 500 -50.58 -2.45 35.25
C GLY A 500 -49.16 -3.03 35.20
N ASN A 501 -48.84 -3.88 34.21
CA ASN A 501 -47.46 -4.32 33.98
C ASN A 501 -46.60 -3.18 33.42
N PRO A 502 -45.51 -2.77 34.10
CA PRO A 502 -44.68 -1.65 33.67
C PRO A 502 -43.71 -1.98 32.53
N ALA A 503 -43.68 -3.23 32.04
CA ALA A 503 -42.71 -3.70 31.03
C ALA A 503 -42.73 -2.91 29.72
N TYR A 504 -43.83 -2.21 29.41
CA TYR A 504 -43.99 -1.38 28.22
C TYR A 504 -44.10 0.13 28.52
N ILE A 505 -43.84 0.53 29.76
CA ILE A 505 -43.66 1.95 30.13
C ILE A 505 -42.21 2.34 29.84
N ILE A 506 -42.02 3.45 29.12
CA ILE A 506 -40.69 3.96 28.76
C ILE A 506 -40.41 5.22 29.61
N PRO A 507 -39.85 5.09 30.83
CA PRO A 507 -39.51 6.24 31.64
C PRO A 507 -38.30 6.98 31.04
N LEU A 508 -38.41 8.30 30.92
CA LEU A 508 -37.31 9.16 30.48
C LEU A 508 -37.11 10.30 31.49
N ALA A 509 -35.87 10.47 31.94
CA ALA A 509 -35.47 11.59 32.80
C ALA A 509 -34.50 12.51 32.06
N LEU A 510 -34.75 13.83 32.12
CA LEU A 510 -33.90 14.85 31.49
C LEU A 510 -33.44 15.85 32.55
N ARG A 511 -32.12 16.14 32.57
CA ARG A 511 -31.53 17.16 33.43
C ARG A 511 -31.37 18.47 32.66
N LEU A 512 -32.16 19.47 33.01
CA LEU A 512 -32.09 20.81 32.42
C LEU A 512 -31.20 21.73 33.27
N ARG A 513 -30.40 22.58 32.64
CA ARG A 513 -29.57 23.60 33.31
C ARG A 513 -29.93 24.98 32.75
N GLY A 514 -30.15 25.94 33.63
CA GLY A 514 -30.51 27.32 33.28
C GLY A 514 -31.89 27.73 33.81
N GLU A 515 -32.38 28.90 33.39
CA GLU A 515 -33.70 29.40 33.75
C GLU A 515 -34.79 28.63 32.98
N LEU A 516 -35.62 27.87 33.71
CA LEU A 516 -36.75 27.14 33.13
C LEU A 516 -38.05 27.93 33.32
N ARG A 517 -38.71 28.27 32.21
CA ARG A 517 -40.05 28.87 32.23
C ARG A 517 -41.12 27.78 32.19
N LEU A 518 -41.67 27.43 33.34
CA LEU A 518 -42.63 26.33 33.49
C LEU A 518 -43.90 26.50 32.65
N ASP A 519 -44.47 27.71 32.61
CA ASP A 519 -45.66 27.99 31.79
C ASP A 519 -45.42 27.72 30.30
N ALA A 520 -44.21 28.05 29.81
CA ALA A 520 -43.83 27.82 28.42
C ALA A 520 -43.65 26.32 28.15
N LEU A 521 -43.00 25.59 29.05
CA LEU A 521 -42.84 24.14 28.95
C LEU A 521 -44.21 23.43 28.93
N GLN A 522 -45.09 23.80 29.86
CA GLN A 522 -46.46 23.29 29.94
C GLN A 522 -47.23 23.53 28.63
N GLN A 523 -47.12 24.74 28.06
CA GLN A 523 -47.75 25.07 26.80
C GLN A 523 -47.16 24.27 25.63
N SER A 524 -45.84 24.09 25.58
CA SER A 524 -45.17 23.28 24.55
C SER A 524 -45.61 21.81 24.60
N LEU A 525 -45.68 21.20 25.79
CA LEU A 525 -46.14 19.82 25.95
C LEU A 525 -47.59 19.66 25.49
N ASN A 526 -48.48 20.57 25.90
CA ASN A 526 -49.87 20.56 25.41
C ASN A 526 -49.98 20.78 23.89
N THR A 527 -49.09 21.56 23.29
CA THR A 527 -49.06 21.76 21.84
C THR A 527 -48.64 20.49 21.09
N ILE A 528 -47.63 19.78 21.60
CA ILE A 528 -47.18 18.49 21.04
C ILE A 528 -48.31 17.46 21.15
N LEU A 529 -48.92 17.34 22.33
CA LEU A 529 -50.02 16.42 22.55
C LEU A 529 -51.21 16.73 21.62
N GLN A 530 -51.55 18.01 21.43
CA GLN A 530 -52.62 18.40 20.52
C GLN A 530 -52.28 18.08 19.05
N ARG A 531 -51.01 18.27 18.65
CA ARG A 531 -50.53 18.01 17.29
C ARG A 531 -50.54 16.53 16.91
N HIS A 532 -50.20 15.63 17.83
CA HIS A 532 -50.00 14.22 17.53
C HIS A 532 -51.20 13.37 17.98
N GLU A 533 -51.95 12.81 17.03
CA GLU A 533 -53.13 11.97 17.30
C GLU A 533 -52.80 10.79 18.23
N ALA A 534 -51.64 10.14 18.03
CA ALA A 534 -51.21 9.00 18.83
C ALA A 534 -51.17 9.29 20.34
N LEU A 535 -50.87 10.52 20.74
CA LEU A 535 -50.84 10.93 22.16
C LEU A 535 -52.23 11.23 22.74
N ARG A 536 -53.26 11.24 21.90
CA ARG A 536 -54.67 11.43 22.25
C ARG A 536 -55.53 10.21 21.91
N THR A 537 -54.88 9.10 21.55
CA THR A 537 -55.57 7.86 21.18
C THR A 537 -55.80 7.00 22.41
N ARG A 538 -57.03 6.54 22.59
CA ARG A 538 -57.40 5.48 23.51
C ARG A 538 -57.80 4.24 22.73
N PHE A 539 -57.41 3.07 23.23
CA PHE A 539 -57.85 1.79 22.67
C PHE A 539 -59.05 1.29 23.47
N VAL A 540 -60.17 1.07 22.79
CA VAL A 540 -61.43 0.66 23.43
C VAL A 540 -61.95 -0.63 22.81
N ASN A 541 -62.59 -1.47 23.63
CA ASN A 541 -63.28 -2.65 23.13
C ASN A 541 -64.53 -2.25 22.35
N HIS A 542 -64.61 -2.64 21.08
CA HIS A 542 -65.79 -2.52 20.24
C HIS A 542 -66.34 -3.91 19.89
N ARG A 543 -67.56 -3.99 19.35
CA ARG A 543 -68.21 -5.28 19.01
C ARG A 543 -67.43 -6.13 18.01
N SER A 544 -66.57 -5.50 17.22
CA SER A 544 -65.73 -6.11 16.18
C SER A 544 -64.28 -6.38 16.61
N GLY A 545 -63.91 -6.06 17.87
CA GLY A 545 -62.52 -6.08 18.35
C GLY A 545 -62.09 -4.73 18.94
N PRO A 546 -60.83 -4.60 19.38
CA PRO A 546 -60.30 -3.32 19.84
C PRO A 546 -60.27 -2.30 18.68
N VAL A 547 -60.56 -1.04 18.99
CA VAL A 547 -60.51 0.07 18.03
C VAL A 547 -59.81 1.28 18.64
N GLN A 548 -59.23 2.12 17.78
CA GLN A 548 -58.64 3.40 18.15
C GLN A 548 -59.72 4.47 18.23
N LEU A 549 -59.76 5.20 19.34
CA LEU A 549 -60.60 6.38 19.53
C LEU A 549 -59.69 7.56 19.85
N ILE A 550 -59.69 8.56 18.96
CA ILE A 550 -58.81 9.73 19.05
C ILE A 550 -59.61 10.87 19.68
N ASP A 551 -59.23 11.31 20.87
CA ASP A 551 -59.93 12.38 21.58
C ASP A 551 -59.57 13.75 20.98
N ASP A 552 -60.55 14.59 20.61
CA ASP A 552 -60.31 15.90 19.96
C ASP A 552 -59.33 16.80 20.71
N LYS A 553 -59.29 16.68 22.04
CA LYS A 553 -58.39 17.41 22.93
C LYS A 553 -57.94 16.49 24.05
N ALA A 554 -56.68 16.61 24.42
CA ALA A 554 -56.25 16.20 25.76
C ALA A 554 -55.37 17.29 26.37
N VAL A 555 -55.32 17.28 27.70
CA VAL A 555 -54.58 18.25 28.49
C VAL A 555 -53.65 17.46 29.39
N PHE A 556 -52.36 17.76 29.30
CA PHE A 556 -51.36 17.26 30.21
C PHE A 556 -51.15 18.31 31.31
N GLU A 557 -51.17 17.90 32.57
CA GLU A 557 -50.81 18.77 33.69
C GLU A 557 -49.40 18.39 34.17
N LEU A 558 -48.47 19.33 34.09
CA LEU A 558 -47.10 19.15 34.54
C LEU A 558 -47.07 19.19 36.07
N ALA A 559 -46.98 18.02 36.69
CA ALA A 559 -46.78 17.90 38.12
C ALA A 559 -45.44 18.52 38.54
N GLN A 560 -45.46 19.27 39.65
CA GLN A 560 -44.28 19.97 40.16
C GLN A 560 -44.02 19.56 41.60
N THR A 561 -42.81 19.08 41.86
CA THR A 561 -42.32 18.76 43.20
C THR A 561 -41.09 19.60 43.50
N ASP A 562 -41.14 20.45 44.52
CA ASP A 562 -40.00 21.25 44.95
C ASP A 562 -39.11 20.45 45.91
N LEU A 563 -37.93 20.05 45.42
CA LEU A 563 -36.91 19.33 46.19
C LEU A 563 -35.80 20.24 46.73
N SER A 564 -35.94 21.57 46.60
CA SER A 564 -34.91 22.54 47.01
C SER A 564 -34.58 22.49 48.50
N MET A 565 -35.50 21.99 49.33
CA MET A 565 -35.31 21.85 50.78
C MET A 565 -34.49 20.61 51.18
N LEU A 566 -34.13 19.74 50.23
CA LEU A 566 -33.30 18.55 50.47
C LEU A 566 -31.82 18.82 50.14
N ASP A 567 -30.93 18.10 50.83
CA ASP A 567 -29.50 18.07 50.50
C ASP A 567 -29.28 17.41 49.11
N GLU A 568 -28.21 17.75 48.41
CA GLU A 568 -27.95 17.32 47.02
C GLU A 568 -28.06 15.80 46.81
N ASN A 569 -27.42 15.00 47.67
CA ASN A 569 -27.49 13.54 47.61
C ASN A 569 -28.92 12.99 47.85
N LYS A 570 -29.72 13.68 48.66
CA LYS A 570 -31.12 13.30 48.92
C LYS A 570 -32.05 13.73 47.78
N ARG A 571 -31.70 14.77 47.02
CA ARG A 571 -32.46 15.20 45.82
C ARG A 571 -32.37 14.17 44.71
N GLU A 572 -31.17 13.67 44.41
CA GLU A 572 -31.00 12.64 43.38
C GLU A 572 -31.71 11.34 43.76
N GLN A 573 -31.63 10.94 45.03
CA GLN A 573 -32.34 9.77 45.53
C GLN A 573 -33.87 9.94 45.45
N ALA A 574 -34.41 11.07 45.92
CA ALA A 574 -35.85 11.36 45.84
C ALA A 574 -36.36 11.44 44.39
N MET A 575 -35.56 12.00 43.48
CA MET A 575 -35.87 12.02 42.04
C MET A 575 -35.94 10.61 41.45
N MET A 576 -35.01 9.73 41.80
CA MET A 576 -35.00 8.35 41.32
C MET A 576 -36.14 7.52 41.91
N GLU A 577 -36.45 7.71 43.18
CA GLU A 577 -37.60 7.07 43.85
C GLU A 577 -38.92 7.51 43.20
N GLN A 578 -39.07 8.79 42.85
CA GLN A 578 -40.26 9.28 42.14
C GLN A 578 -40.36 8.73 40.71
N LEU A 579 -39.25 8.67 39.97
CA LEU A 579 -39.20 8.08 38.63
C LEU A 579 -39.60 6.59 38.63
N LEU A 580 -39.16 5.84 39.64
CA LEU A 580 -39.50 4.42 39.81
C LEU A 580 -40.92 4.20 40.34
N ALA A 581 -41.54 5.19 40.98
CA ALA A 581 -42.92 5.10 41.45
C ALA A 581 -43.95 5.43 40.35
N GLU A 582 -43.54 6.25 39.37
CA GLU A 582 -44.35 6.61 38.20
C GLU A 582 -44.21 5.61 37.03
N ALA A 583 -43.13 4.81 37.03
CA ALA A 583 -42.91 3.70 36.11
C ALA A 583 -43.54 2.41 36.65
#